data_AF-A0A7X7RQ61-F1
#
_entry.id   AF-A0A7X7RQ61-F1
#
_cell.length_a   1.000
_cell.length_b   1.000
_cell.length_c   1.000
_cell.angle_alpha   90.00
_cell.angle_beta   90.00
_cell.angle_gamma   90.00
#
_symmetry.space_group_name_H-M   'P 1'
#
loop_
_entity.id
_entity.type
_entity.pdbx_description
1 polymer ?
#
loop_
_entity_poly.entity_id
_entity_poly.type
_entity_poly.pdbx_seq_one_letter_code
_entity_poly.pdbx_strand_id
1 'polypeptide(L)' 'MELKDQVRKLRESTGMNRKEFCAYFGIPYRTVTEWELGHRRLPDYVLRMMAYQVKMEKLDSFRDEKKVGERG' A
#
# COMPACT_ATOMS: atom_id res chain seq x y z
N MET A 1 1.46 8.43 -13.41
CA MET A 1 1.29 8.31 -11.95
C MET A 1 2.65 8.02 -11.37
N GLU A 2 3.17 8.93 -10.56
CA GLU A 2 4.55 8.83 -10.05
C GLU A 2 4.69 7.68 -9.05
N LEU A 3 5.89 7.16 -8.87
CA LEU A 3 6.15 6.06 -7.94
C LEU A 3 5.72 6.40 -6.50
N LYS A 4 5.92 7.66 -6.09
CA LYS A 4 5.48 8.18 -4.79
C LYS A 4 3.96 8.05 -4.59
N ASP A 5 3.19 8.28 -5.65
CA ASP A 5 1.74 8.17 -5.61
C ASP A 5 1.32 6.70 -5.49
N GLN A 6 2.09 5.77 -6.08
CA GLN A 6 1.79 4.34 -6.04
C GLN A 6 1.99 3.75 -4.64
N VAL A 7 3.04 4.17 -3.92
CA VAL A 7 3.25 3.78 -2.52
C VAL A 7 2.11 4.27 -1.64
N ARG A 8 1.71 5.54 -1.82
CA ARG A 8 0.59 6.13 -1.08
C ARG A 8 -0.73 5.39 -1.34
N LYS A 9 -1.05 5.12 -2.61
CA LYS A 9 -2.28 4.40 -2.97
C LYS A 9 -2.27 2.96 -2.46
N LEU A 10 -1.13 2.27 -2.50
CA LEU A 10 -1.02 0.92 -1.95
C LEU A 10 -1.30 0.90 -0.44
N ARG A 11 -0.78 1.88 0.30
CA ARG A 11 -1.12 2.00 1.73
C ARG A 11 -2.60 2.29 1.93
N GLU A 12 -3.13 3.28 1.22
CA GLU A 12 -4.55 3.66 1.33
C GLU A 12 -5.47 2.49 0.97
N SER A 13 -5.10 1.64 0.01
CA SER A 13 -5.87 0.45 -0.37
C SER A 13 -5.90 -0.64 0.70
N THR A 14 -4.95 -0.65 1.63
CA THR A 14 -5.00 -1.58 2.78
C THR A 14 -5.96 -1.14 3.88
N GLY A 15 -6.46 0.10 3.83
CA GLY A 15 -7.18 0.73 4.95
C GLY A 15 -6.30 1.07 6.16
N MET A 16 -4.99 0.76 6.12
CA MET A 16 -4.06 1.03 7.22
C MET A 16 -3.64 2.51 7.26
N ASN A 17 -3.54 3.03 8.48
CA ASN A 17 -2.79 4.27 8.69
C ASN A 17 -1.28 4.02 8.52
N ARG A 18 -0.47 5.09 8.47
CA ARG A 18 1.00 4.93 8.27
C ARG A 18 1.67 4.09 9.35
N LYS A 19 1.26 4.21 10.61
CA LYS A 19 1.88 3.49 11.73
C LYS A 19 1.66 1.98 11.58
N GLU A 20 0.43 1.58 11.25
CA GLU A 20 0.06 0.18 10.98
C GLU A 20 0.80 -0.37 9.77
N PHE A 21 0.82 0.37 8.65
CA PHE A 21 1.51 -0.05 7.44
C PHE A 21 3.01 -0.27 7.66
N CYS A 22 3.64 0.63 8.43
CA CYS A 22 5.04 0.52 8.80
C CYS A 22 5.32 -0.70 9.68
N ALA A 23 4.46 -0.94 10.69
CA ALA A 23 4.58 -2.11 11.56
C ALA A 23 4.40 -3.41 10.78
N TYR A 24 3.42 -3.46 9.87
CA TYR A 24 3.11 -4.62 9.04
C TYR A 24 4.27 -5.03 8.12
N PHE A 25 4.88 -4.07 7.41
CA PHE A 25 6.02 -4.36 6.53
C PHE A 25 7.39 -4.34 7.25
N GLY A 26 7.44 -3.99 8.54
CA GLY A 26 8.70 -3.81 9.27
C GLY A 26 9.55 -2.66 8.72
N ILE A 27 8.92 -1.62 8.17
CA ILE A 27 9.60 -0.49 7.52
C ILE A 27 9.56 0.72 8.46
N PRO A 28 10.68 1.45 8.66
CA PRO A 28 10.67 2.66 9.47
C PRO A 28 9.70 3.72 8.93
N TYR A 29 8.97 4.41 9.82
CA TYR A 29 8.00 5.46 9.47
C TYR A 29 8.58 6.55 8.58
N ARG A 30 9.82 6.97 8.87
CA ARG A 30 10.51 7.97 8.07
C ARG A 30 10.73 7.49 6.63
N THR A 31 11.09 6.23 6.44
CA THR A 31 11.32 5.67 5.10
C THR A 31 10.07 5.73 4.24
N VAL A 32 8.90 5.32 4.77
CA VAL A 32 7.62 5.44 4.05
C VAL A 32 7.29 6.90 3.75
N THR A 33 7.57 7.81 4.69
CA THR A 33 7.35 9.25 4.50
C THR A 33 8.21 9.81 3.36
N GLU A 34 9.51 9.51 3.33
CA GLU A 34 10.42 9.97 2.26
C GLU A 34 10.03 9.38 0.88
N TRP A 35 9.46 8.16 0.84
CA TRP A 35 8.92 7.56 -0.38
C TRP A 35 7.64 8.26 -0.86
N GLU A 36 6.68 8.52 0.03
CA GLU A 36 5.43 9.22 -0.30
C GLU A 36 5.68 10.70 -0.70
N LEU A 37 6.70 11.35 -0.12
CA LEU A 37 7.14 12.70 -0.51
C LEU A 37 7.96 12.71 -1.80
N GLY A 38 8.52 11.56 -2.20
CA GLY A 38 9.37 11.42 -3.38
C GLY A 38 10.81 11.88 -3.18
N HIS A 39 11.24 12.15 -1.95
CA HIS A 39 12.64 12.46 -1.62
C HIS A 39 13.56 11.26 -1.78
N ARG A 40 13.02 10.04 -1.58
CA ARG A 40 13.72 8.79 -1.82
C ARG A 40 12.95 7.95 -2.81
N ARG A 41 13.63 7.47 -3.86
CA ARG A 41 13.04 6.50 -4.77
C ARG A 41 12.97 5.14 -4.10
N LEU A 42 11.76 4.60 -3.99
CA LEU A 42 11.56 3.20 -3.61
C LEU A 42 12.07 2.28 -4.74
N PRO A 43 12.78 1.19 -4.46
CA PRO A 43 13.12 0.24 -5.51
C PRO A 43 11.86 -0.44 -6.07
N ASP A 44 11.72 -0.51 -7.39
CA ASP A 44 10.51 -1.01 -8.06
C ASP A 44 10.13 -2.44 -7.63
N TYR A 45 11.12 -3.28 -7.30
CA TYR A 45 10.87 -4.65 -6.83
C TYR A 45 10.21 -4.68 -5.44
N VAL A 46 10.52 -3.71 -4.57
CA VAL A 46 9.90 -3.59 -3.25
C VAL A 46 8.43 -3.23 -3.40
N LEU A 47 8.08 -2.36 -4.37
CA LEU A 47 6.67 -2.03 -4.63
C LEU A 47 5.89 -3.27 -5.05
N ARG A 48 6.47 -4.05 -5.99
CA ARG A 48 5.85 -5.28 -6.48
C ARG A 48 5.68 -6.31 -5.37
N MET A 49 6.67 -6.44 -4.49
CA MET A 49 6.61 -7.33 -3.32
C MET A 49 5.48 -6.92 -2.36
N MET A 50 5.41 -5.64 -1.98
CA MET A 50 4.36 -5.14 -1.09
C MET A 50 2.96 -5.30 -1.73
N ALA A 51 2.82 -4.98 -3.02
CA ALA A 51 1.56 -5.13 -3.74
C ALA A 51 1.12 -6.60 -3.85
N TYR A 52 2.06 -7.51 -4.07
CA TYR A 52 1.80 -8.95 -4.08
C TYR A 52 1.32 -9.42 -2.70
N GLN A 53 1.98 -9.01 -1.62
CA GLN A 53 1.63 -9.41 -0.26
C GLN A 53 0.22 -8.93 0.12
N VAL A 54 -0.10 -7.65 -0.13
CA VAL A 54 -1.45 -7.08 0.07
C VAL A 54 -2.51 -7.88 -0.69
N LYS A 55 -2.22 -8.27 -1.94
CA LYS A 55 -3.14 -9.07 -2.75
C LYS A 55 -3.34 -10.48 -2.21
N MET A 56 -2.28 -11.15 -1.76
CA MET A 56 -2.34 -12.51 -1.24
C MET A 56 -3.08 -12.60 0.09
N GLU A 57 -2.84 -11.63 0.97
CA GLU A 57 -3.49 -11.55 2.29
C GLU A 57 -4.89 -10.92 2.24
N LYS A 58 -5.37 -10.55 1.05
CA LYS A 58 -6.68 -9.92 0.82
C LYS A 58 -6.89 -8.67 1.66
N LEU A 59 -5.82 -7.91 1.89
CA LEU A 59 -5.86 -6.66 2.64
C LEU A 59 -6.42 -5.49 1.82
N ASP A 60 -6.58 -5.66 0.51
CA ASP A 60 -7.12 -4.65 -0.39
C ASP A 60 -8.62 -4.43 -0.12
N SER A 61 -8.94 -3.39 0.65
CA SER A 61 -10.30 -3.05 1.09
C SER A 61 -11.21 -2.65 -0.08
N PHE A 62 -10.63 -2.21 -1.21
CA PHE A 62 -11.38 -1.91 -2.43
C PHE A 62 -12.05 -3.15 -3.07
N ARG A 63 -11.57 -4.37 -2.75
CA ARG A 63 -12.17 -5.61 -3.28
C ARG A 63 -13.44 -6.03 -2.56
N ASP A 64 -13.61 -5.66 -1.28
CA ASP A 64 -14.78 -6.08 -0.52
C ASP A 64 -16.02 -5.26 -0.87
N GLU A 65 -15.88 -3.96 -1.20
CA GLU A 65 -17.00 -3.12 -1.65
C GLU A 65 -17.57 -3.61 -3.00
N LYS A 66 -16.74 -4.06 -3.93
CA LYS A 66 -17.21 -4.57 -5.23
C LYS A 66 -17.98 -5.89 -5.14
N LYS A 67 -17.73 -6.72 -4.12
CA LYS A 67 -18.47 -7.98 -3.92
C LYS A 67 -19.86 -7.82 -3.32
N VAL A 68 -20.18 -6.65 -2.77
CA VAL A 68 -21.50 -6.34 -2.23
C VAL A 68 -22.46 -5.84 -3.33
N GLY A 69 -21.92 -5.19 -4.37
CA GLY A 69 -22.72 -4.62 -5.48
C GLY A 69 -23.19 -5.59 -6.57
N GLU A 70 -22.69 -6.82 -6.63
CA GLU A 70 -23.06 -7.83 -7.65
C GLU A 70 -24.07 -8.88 -7.13
N ARG A 71 -24.65 -8.69 -5.93
CA ARG A 71 -25.74 -9.52 -5.39
C ARG A 71 -27.08 -8.77 -5.35
N GLY A 72 -27.36 -7.97 -6.37
CA GLY A 72 -28.62 -7.26 -6.56
C GLY A 72 -29.30 -7.71 -7.83
#